data_AF-A0A4Y8SJ96-F1
#
_entry.id   AF-A0A4Y8SJ96-F1
#
_cell.length_a   1.000
_cell.length_b   1.000
_cell.length_c   1.000
_cell.angle_alpha   90.00
_cell.angle_beta   90.00
_cell.angle_gamma   90.00
#
_symmetry.space_group_name_H-M   'P 1'
#
loop_
_entity.id
_entity.type
_entity.pdbx_description
1 polymer ?
#
loop_
_entity_poly.entity_id
_entity_poly.type
_entity_poly.pdbx_seq_one_letter_code
_entity_poly.pdbx_strand_id
1 'polypeptide(L)'
;MKLHTTICTALLLASHFCLAQTYKLKGNVKGLSVDSLLILKFKGDKVEGAKVKVSKQKFYYEDAITEPYFIQILKLKNGSTETTGKLADILVEPGTIQITGTADQYDSIKVKGSTADLVLKNYLQEDKALLARWDKLKESYDVYVANGDTASRKKVGKELNAITLKERVPLLKAYVAKYRRQIVGALIPNFCTLKEVLKKEDYLEMYNSLSPKMQQTGYGQSVFNNSK
;
A
#
# COMPACT_ATOMS: atom_id res chain seq x y z
N MET A 1 26.35 -55.02 32.13
CA MET A 1 26.77 -54.59 30.77
C MET A 1 25.67 -55.04 29.81
N LYS A 2 24.88 -54.23 29.10
CA LYS A 2 24.93 -52.83 28.67
C LYS A 2 23.52 -52.21 28.79
N LEU A 3 23.46 -50.91 29.07
CA LEU A 3 22.25 -50.08 29.13
C LEU A 3 21.43 -50.14 27.82
N HIS A 4 20.10 -50.19 27.93
CA HIS A 4 19.19 -49.83 26.85
C HIS A 4 18.53 -48.50 27.23
N THR A 5 19.07 -47.42 26.68
CA THR A 5 18.57 -46.06 26.84
C THR A 5 17.49 -45.83 25.80
N THR A 6 16.22 -45.99 26.18
CA THR A 6 15.08 -45.63 25.31
C THR A 6 14.91 -44.11 25.37
N ILE A 7 15.39 -43.42 24.33
CA ILE A 7 15.18 -41.97 24.15
C ILE A 7 13.75 -41.78 23.64
N CYS A 8 12.85 -41.32 24.51
CA CYS A 8 11.54 -40.79 24.13
C CYS A 8 11.72 -39.39 23.53
N THR A 9 11.82 -39.31 22.20
CA THR A 9 11.76 -38.03 21.47
C THR A 9 10.33 -37.53 21.48
N ALA A 10 9.97 -36.67 22.44
CA ALA A 10 8.70 -35.95 22.44
C ALA A 10 8.70 -34.94 21.29
N LEU A 11 8.00 -35.28 20.21
CA LEU A 11 7.74 -34.40 19.07
C LEU A 11 6.78 -33.29 19.53
N LEU A 12 7.32 -32.14 19.95
CA LEU A 12 6.55 -30.92 20.15
C LEU A 12 6.08 -30.41 18.79
N LEU A 13 4.91 -30.89 18.35
CA LEU A 13 4.09 -30.26 17.31
C LEU A 13 3.68 -28.88 17.82
N ALA A 14 4.51 -27.87 17.56
CA ALA A 14 4.10 -26.48 17.64
C ALA A 14 3.08 -26.22 16.53
N SER A 15 1.81 -26.53 16.80
CA SER A 15 0.69 -26.01 16.04
C SER A 15 0.75 -24.49 16.14
N HIS A 16 1.31 -23.88 15.10
CA HIS A 16 1.18 -22.44 14.89
C HIS A 16 -0.30 -22.20 14.58
N PHE A 17 -1.11 -22.05 15.63
CA PHE A 17 -2.41 -21.43 15.51
C PHE A 17 -2.17 -20.02 14.96
N CYS A 18 -2.20 -19.89 13.64
CA CYS A 18 -2.35 -18.62 12.97
C CYS A 18 -3.77 -18.17 13.32
N LEU A 19 -3.91 -17.51 14.48
CA LEU A 19 -5.17 -16.87 14.86
C LEU A 19 -5.52 -15.93 13.72
N ALA A 20 -6.67 -16.19 13.08
CA ALA A 20 -7.20 -15.31 12.06
C ALA A 20 -7.27 -13.90 12.64
N GLN A 21 -6.40 -13.01 12.15
CA GLN A 21 -6.38 -11.63 12.62
C GLN A 21 -7.61 -10.92 12.04
N THR A 22 -8.12 -9.91 12.75
CA THR A 22 -9.24 -9.12 12.28
C THR A 22 -8.87 -7.65 12.22
N TYR A 23 -9.54 -6.93 11.32
CA TYR A 23 -9.53 -5.47 11.34
C TYR A 23 -10.95 -4.94 11.51
N LYS A 24 -11.06 -3.78 12.14
CA LYS A 24 -12.32 -3.10 12.45
C LYS A 24 -12.27 -1.70 11.89
N LEU A 25 -13.22 -1.34 11.03
CA LEU A 25 -13.43 0.02 10.57
C LEU A 25 -14.48 0.70 11.44
N LYS A 26 -14.14 1.87 11.99
CA LYS A 26 -15.06 2.72 12.74
C LYS A 26 -15.12 4.08 12.07
N GLY A 27 -16.21 4.34 11.37
CA GLY A 27 -16.48 5.61 10.69
C GLY A 27 -17.30 6.56 11.54
N ASN A 28 -16.89 7.82 11.59
CA ASN A 28 -17.67 8.96 12.08
C ASN A 28 -17.43 10.15 11.15
N VAL A 29 -18.23 10.24 10.08
CA VAL A 29 -18.01 11.17 8.97
C VAL A 29 -19.15 12.16 8.89
N LYS A 30 -18.85 13.44 9.13
CA LYS A 30 -19.85 14.51 9.12
C LYS A 30 -20.50 14.64 7.74
N GLY A 31 -21.80 14.86 7.69
CA GLY A 31 -22.57 15.01 6.45
C GLY A 31 -22.76 13.71 5.66
N LEU A 32 -22.43 12.54 6.21
CA LEU A 32 -22.67 11.26 5.54
C LEU A 32 -24.17 10.92 5.56
N SER A 33 -24.87 11.29 4.49
CA SER A 33 -26.34 11.18 4.34
C SER A 33 -26.82 9.91 3.61
N VAL A 34 -25.89 9.06 3.16
CA VAL A 34 -26.24 7.79 2.52
C VAL A 34 -26.64 6.73 3.55
N ASP A 35 -27.53 5.81 3.18
CA ASP A 35 -27.98 4.69 4.03
C ASP A 35 -26.94 3.56 4.12
N SER A 36 -26.03 3.51 3.16
CA SER A 36 -25.07 2.42 3.02
C SER A 36 -23.82 2.80 2.22
N LEU A 37 -22.78 2.04 2.47
CA LEU A 37 -21.48 2.09 1.80
C LEU A 37 -21.20 0.75 1.15
N LEU A 38 -20.42 0.78 0.07
CA LEU A 38 -19.79 -0.40 -0.51
C LEU A 38 -18.31 -0.38 -0.16
N ILE A 39 -17.84 -1.45 0.49
CA ILE A 39 -16.42 -1.71 0.70
C ILE A 39 -15.96 -2.66 -0.39
N LEU A 40 -15.07 -2.18 -1.27
CA LEU A 40 -14.35 -3.00 -2.24
C LEU A 40 -13.00 -3.40 -1.64
N LYS A 41 -12.73 -4.70 -1.58
CA LYS A 41 -11.52 -5.29 -0.99
C LYS A 41 -10.66 -5.88 -2.10
N PHE A 42 -9.41 -5.44 -2.20
CA PHE A 42 -8.46 -5.86 -3.23
C PHE A 42 -7.48 -6.89 -2.64
N LYS A 43 -7.91 -8.16 -2.59
CA LYS A 43 -7.15 -9.26 -1.99
C LYS A 43 -6.37 -10.01 -3.08
N GLY A 44 -5.19 -9.52 -3.41
CA GLY A 44 -4.43 -10.01 -4.58
C GLY A 44 -5.22 -9.75 -5.87
N ASP A 45 -5.44 -10.80 -6.66
CA ASP A 45 -6.19 -10.71 -7.93
C ASP A 45 -7.72 -10.76 -7.75
N LYS A 46 -8.20 -10.91 -6.51
CA LYS A 46 -9.64 -10.96 -6.21
C LYS A 46 -10.15 -9.62 -5.70
N VAL A 47 -11.29 -9.21 -6.24
CA VAL A 47 -12.05 -8.07 -5.74
C VAL A 47 -13.33 -8.59 -5.09
N GLU A 48 -13.50 -8.28 -3.80
CA GLU A 48 -14.69 -8.66 -3.02
C GLU A 48 -15.45 -7.40 -2.58
N GLY A 49 -16.78 -7.42 -2.68
CA GLY A 49 -17.65 -6.33 -2.22
C GLY A 49 -18.37 -6.68 -0.92
N ALA A 50 -18.46 -5.72 0.01
CA ALA A 50 -19.29 -5.82 1.20
C ALA A 50 -20.13 -4.55 1.39
N LYS A 51 -21.44 -4.70 1.58
CA LYS A 51 -22.34 -3.57 1.87
C LYS A 51 -22.38 -3.31 3.36
N VAL A 52 -22.20 -2.06 3.77
CA VAL A 52 -22.17 -1.63 5.17
C VAL A 52 -23.26 -0.61 5.41
N LYS A 53 -24.06 -0.78 6.46
CA LYS A 53 -25.09 0.19 6.84
C LYS A 53 -24.46 1.43 7.50
N VAL A 54 -25.02 2.59 7.18
CA VAL A 54 -24.70 3.86 7.86
C VAL A 54 -25.86 4.21 8.78
N SER A 55 -25.54 4.60 10.00
CA SER A 55 -26.53 5.09 10.97
C SER A 55 -25.96 6.28 11.71
N LYS A 56 -26.73 7.38 11.77
CA LYS A 56 -26.34 8.63 12.43
C LYS A 56 -24.93 9.09 12.03
N GLN A 57 -24.65 9.10 10.72
CA GLN A 57 -23.35 9.49 10.12
C GLN A 57 -22.16 8.61 10.55
N LYS A 58 -22.43 7.41 11.07
CA LYS A 58 -21.44 6.44 11.53
C LYS A 58 -21.60 5.12 10.81
N PHE A 59 -20.52 4.37 10.70
CA PHE A 59 -20.53 3.01 10.19
C PHE A 59 -19.51 2.14 10.95
N TYR A 60 -19.78 0.83 10.99
CA TYR A 60 -18.91 -0.18 11.55
C TYR A 60 -18.76 -1.32 10.55
N TYR A 61 -17.53 -1.81 10.38
CA TYR A 61 -17.26 -3.01 9.60
C TYR A 61 -16.14 -3.81 10.25
N GLU A 62 -16.20 -5.13 10.13
CA GLU A 62 -15.18 -6.04 10.63
C GLU A 62 -15.03 -7.18 9.63
N ASP A 63 -13.79 -7.56 9.34
CA ASP A 63 -13.46 -8.71 8.49
C ASP A 63 -12.13 -9.34 8.95
N ALA A 64 -11.92 -10.59 8.55
CA ALA A 64 -10.68 -11.28 8.75
C ALA A 64 -9.59 -10.77 7.79
N ILE A 65 -8.35 -10.85 8.24
CA ILE A 65 -7.17 -10.41 7.50
C ILE A 65 -5.97 -11.30 7.81
N THR A 66 -5.28 -11.70 6.75
CA THR A 66 -4.04 -12.49 6.84
C THR A 66 -2.82 -11.61 6.55
N GLU A 67 -2.94 -10.73 5.57
CA GLU A 67 -1.96 -9.70 5.22
C GLU A 67 -2.70 -8.38 4.94
N PRO A 68 -2.06 -7.21 5.14
CA PRO A 68 -2.63 -5.93 4.76
C PRO A 68 -3.05 -5.90 3.29
N TYR A 69 -4.13 -5.21 2.99
CA TYR A 69 -4.57 -5.01 1.60
C TYR A 69 -5.32 -3.70 1.45
N PHE A 70 -5.48 -3.23 0.21
CA PHE A 70 -6.23 -2.02 -0.05
C PHE A 70 -7.72 -2.27 -0.04
N ILE A 71 -8.46 -1.32 0.53
CA ILE A 71 -9.90 -1.21 0.32
C ILE A 71 -10.25 0.16 -0.24
N GLN A 72 -11.34 0.21 -0.97
CA GLN A 72 -12.05 1.44 -1.31
C GLN A 72 -13.40 1.43 -0.63
N ILE A 73 -13.77 2.56 -0.04
CA ILE A 73 -15.09 2.77 0.57
C ILE A 73 -15.85 3.72 -0.33
N LEU A 74 -16.92 3.24 -0.95
CA LEU A 74 -17.76 3.98 -1.89
C LEU A 74 -19.11 4.31 -1.25
N LYS A 75 -19.59 5.53 -1.49
CA LYS A 75 -20.94 5.97 -1.11
C LYS A 75 -21.94 5.34 -2.08
N LEU A 76 -22.97 4.68 -1.57
CA LEU A 76 -24.07 4.19 -2.39
C LEU A 76 -25.20 5.21 -2.45
N LYS A 77 -25.90 5.27 -3.58
CA LYS A 77 -27.17 5.98 -3.68
C LYS A 77 -28.22 5.22 -2.85
N ASN A 78 -29.01 5.95 -2.07
CA ASN A 78 -30.00 5.36 -1.16
C ASN A 78 -30.95 4.42 -1.92
N GLY A 79 -31.17 3.22 -1.35
CA GLY A 79 -31.99 2.18 -1.97
C GLY A 79 -31.43 1.58 -3.27
N SER A 80 -30.18 1.87 -3.65
CA SER A 80 -29.57 1.43 -4.91
C SER A 80 -28.22 0.73 -4.69
N THR A 81 -27.70 0.13 -5.77
CA THR A 81 -26.32 -0.39 -5.90
C THR A 81 -25.40 0.58 -6.64
N GLU A 82 -25.94 1.68 -7.19
CA GLU A 82 -25.16 2.74 -7.83
C GLU A 82 -24.29 3.50 -6.83
N THR A 83 -23.07 3.86 -7.24
CA THR A 83 -22.14 4.64 -6.41
C THR A 83 -22.24 6.13 -6.70
N THR A 84 -22.25 6.97 -5.66
CA THR A 84 -22.28 8.44 -5.78
C THR A 84 -20.91 9.09 -5.55
N GLY A 85 -19.88 8.29 -5.30
CA GLY A 85 -18.51 8.74 -5.16
C GLY A 85 -17.73 7.96 -4.12
N LYS A 86 -16.43 8.23 -4.08
CA LYS A 86 -15.48 7.59 -3.17
C LYS A 86 -15.43 8.35 -1.84
N LEU A 87 -15.46 7.61 -0.73
CA LEU A 87 -15.30 8.14 0.62
C LEU A 87 -13.84 8.07 1.06
N ALA A 88 -13.20 6.91 0.92
CA ALA A 88 -11.83 6.72 1.38
C ALA A 88 -11.16 5.56 0.66
N ASP A 89 -9.85 5.69 0.43
CA ASP A 89 -8.96 4.59 0.07
C ASP A 89 -7.96 4.38 1.19
N ILE A 90 -7.91 3.16 1.72
CA ILE A 90 -7.09 2.83 2.87
C ILE A 90 -6.44 1.46 2.71
N LEU A 91 -5.21 1.37 3.21
CA LEU A 91 -4.60 0.08 3.47
C LEU A 91 -5.07 -0.43 4.85
N VAL A 92 -5.80 -1.54 4.87
CA VAL A 92 -6.24 -2.15 6.12
C VAL A 92 -5.17 -3.07 6.67
N GLU A 93 -5.01 -3.09 7.99
CA GLU A 93 -4.13 -4.00 8.72
C GLU A 93 -4.82 -4.44 10.02
N PRO A 94 -4.35 -5.51 10.68
CA PRO A 94 -4.92 -5.98 11.94
C PRO A 94 -5.07 -4.86 12.98
N GLY A 95 -6.25 -4.74 13.58
CA GLY A 95 -6.54 -3.72 14.60
C GLY A 95 -7.77 -2.88 14.31
N THR A 96 -7.90 -1.73 14.99
CA THR A 96 -9.03 -0.81 14.82
C THR A 96 -8.59 0.43 14.05
N ILE A 97 -9.23 0.65 12.91
CA ILE A 97 -9.01 1.79 12.03
C ILE A 97 -10.18 2.76 12.18
N GLN A 98 -9.87 4.01 12.50
CA GLN A 98 -10.85 5.09 12.65
C GLN A 98 -10.85 5.99 11.42
N ILE A 99 -12.04 6.29 10.90
CA ILE A 99 -12.25 7.15 9.74
C ILE A 99 -13.11 8.33 10.15
N THR A 100 -12.57 9.54 10.00
CA THR A 100 -13.23 10.78 10.39
C THR A 100 -13.08 11.84 9.30
N GLY A 101 -13.91 12.88 9.31
CA GLY A 101 -13.85 13.97 8.32
C GLY A 101 -15.25 14.39 7.90
N THR A 102 -15.39 14.91 6.69
CA THR A 102 -16.66 15.35 6.10
C THR A 102 -16.88 14.65 4.75
N ALA A 103 -18.11 14.20 4.48
CA ALA A 103 -18.43 13.33 3.34
C ALA A 103 -18.44 14.04 1.96
N ASP A 104 -18.47 15.37 1.97
CA ASP A 104 -18.45 16.26 0.80
C ASP A 104 -17.01 16.55 0.31
N GLN A 105 -16.03 16.48 1.21
CA GLN A 105 -14.63 16.76 0.93
C GLN A 105 -13.78 15.51 1.12
N TYR A 106 -13.40 14.86 0.01
CA TYR A 106 -12.56 13.65 0.03
C TYR A 106 -11.24 13.87 0.81
N ASP A 107 -10.57 15.00 0.58
CA ASP A 107 -9.29 15.33 1.24
C ASP A 107 -9.43 15.65 2.73
N SER A 108 -10.66 15.86 3.23
CA SER A 108 -10.92 16.06 4.66
C SER A 108 -10.87 14.75 5.46
N ILE A 109 -10.90 13.60 4.77
CA ILE A 109 -10.97 12.29 5.40
C ILE A 109 -9.63 11.92 6.03
N LYS A 110 -9.67 11.67 7.34
CA LYS A 110 -8.55 11.28 8.18
C LYS A 110 -8.70 9.85 8.64
N VAL A 111 -7.63 9.09 8.48
CA VAL A 111 -7.53 7.67 8.83
C VAL A 111 -6.52 7.52 9.95
N LYS A 112 -6.89 6.82 11.02
CA LYS A 112 -6.01 6.51 12.16
C LYS A 112 -6.07 5.03 12.48
N GLY A 113 -4.99 4.48 13.03
CA GLY A 113 -4.93 3.06 13.44
C GLY A 113 -4.47 2.10 12.35
N SER A 114 -4.00 2.60 11.20
CA SER A 114 -3.21 1.85 10.23
C SER A 114 -1.87 2.55 10.03
N THR A 115 -0.82 1.97 10.63
CA THR A 115 0.58 2.37 10.45
C THR A 115 1.01 2.16 9.01
N ALA A 116 0.62 1.04 8.42
CA ALA A 116 0.97 0.73 7.04
C ALA A 116 0.34 1.76 6.05
N ASP A 117 -0.92 2.16 6.26
CA ASP A 117 -1.56 3.21 5.46
C ASP A 117 -0.85 4.57 5.60
N LEU A 118 -0.52 4.97 6.82
CA LEU A 118 0.19 6.22 7.09
C LEU A 118 1.55 6.26 6.38
N VAL A 119 2.33 5.19 6.53
CA VAL A 119 3.67 5.10 5.93
C VAL A 119 3.60 5.11 4.41
N LEU A 120 2.66 4.37 3.83
CA LEU A 120 2.47 4.35 2.37
C LEU A 120 2.04 5.71 1.84
N LYS A 121 1.13 6.42 2.53
CA LYS A 121 0.70 7.77 2.14
C LYS A 121 1.84 8.78 2.22
N ASN A 122 2.69 8.70 3.24
CA ASN A 122 3.87 9.56 3.34
C ASN A 122 4.84 9.32 2.17
N TYR A 123 5.13 8.06 1.85
CA TYR A 123 5.94 7.72 0.68
C TYR A 123 5.35 8.30 -0.61
N LEU A 124 4.06 8.07 -0.85
CA LEU A 124 3.38 8.55 -2.07
C LEU A 124 3.35 10.08 -2.13
N GLN A 125 3.24 10.77 -0.99
CA GLN A 125 3.29 12.23 -0.93
C GLN A 125 4.68 12.77 -1.28
N GLU A 126 5.75 12.18 -0.73
CA GLU A 126 7.13 12.55 -1.05
C GLU A 126 7.46 12.25 -2.52
N ASP A 127 7.06 11.08 -3.03
CA ASP A 127 7.24 10.71 -4.42
C ASP A 127 6.45 11.64 -5.36
N LYS A 128 5.24 12.06 -4.99
CA LYS A 128 4.44 13.02 -5.75
C LYS A 128 5.12 14.38 -5.88
N ALA A 129 5.83 14.85 -4.85
CA ALA A 129 6.58 16.10 -4.93
C ALA A 129 7.74 16.01 -5.94
N LEU A 130 8.42 14.86 -6.00
CA LEU A 130 9.44 14.59 -7.00
C LEU A 130 8.85 14.47 -8.41
N LEU A 131 7.70 13.78 -8.53
CA LEU A 131 6.98 13.66 -9.80
C LEU A 131 6.53 15.02 -10.33
N ALA A 132 6.02 15.92 -9.49
CA ALA A 132 5.64 17.27 -9.91
C ALA A 132 6.84 18.07 -10.48
N ARG A 133 8.04 17.90 -9.90
CA ARG A 133 9.27 18.46 -10.48
C ARG A 133 9.62 17.83 -11.82
N TRP A 134 9.44 16.52 -11.93
CA TRP A 134 9.69 15.76 -13.17
C TRP A 134 8.74 16.21 -14.29
N ASP A 135 7.44 16.32 -14.01
CA ASP A 135 6.41 16.73 -14.98
C ASP A 135 6.70 18.12 -15.55
N LYS A 136 7.06 19.07 -14.68
CA LYS A 136 7.45 20.42 -15.12
C LYS A 136 8.66 20.42 -16.06
N LEU A 137 9.66 19.59 -15.79
CA LEU A 137 10.82 19.44 -16.68
C LEU A 137 10.45 18.71 -17.98
N LYS A 138 9.49 17.79 -17.92
CA LYS A 138 9.01 17.03 -19.09
C LYS A 138 8.34 17.95 -20.11
N GLU A 139 7.57 18.94 -19.66
CA GLU A 139 7.01 19.98 -20.53
C GLU A 139 8.11 20.70 -21.33
N SER A 140 9.21 21.10 -20.65
CA SER A 140 10.35 21.74 -21.32
C SER A 140 11.06 20.78 -22.29
N TYR A 141 11.24 19.51 -21.89
CA TYR A 141 11.83 18.49 -22.73
C TYR A 141 11.05 18.32 -24.05
N ASP A 142 9.72 18.27 -23.97
CA ASP A 142 8.85 18.08 -25.14
C ASP A 142 8.90 19.27 -26.10
N VAL A 143 9.03 20.49 -25.57
CA VAL A 143 9.27 21.70 -26.40
C VAL A 143 10.61 21.58 -27.15
N TYR A 144 11.69 21.14 -26.50
CA TYR A 144 12.98 20.95 -27.17
C TYR A 144 12.96 19.82 -28.21
N VAL A 145 12.16 18.77 -27.98
CA VAL A 145 11.92 17.71 -28.98
C VAL A 145 11.22 18.28 -30.22
N ALA A 146 10.14 19.02 -30.02
CA ALA A 146 9.37 19.61 -31.12
C ALA A 146 10.19 20.61 -31.95
N ASN A 147 11.10 21.35 -31.31
CA ASN A 147 11.94 22.35 -31.95
C ASN A 147 13.25 21.78 -32.55
N GLY A 148 13.54 20.48 -32.37
CA GLY A 148 14.79 19.88 -32.82
C GLY A 148 16.04 20.32 -32.06
N ASP A 149 15.89 20.96 -30.88
CA ASP A 149 17.01 21.40 -30.05
C ASP A 149 17.62 20.22 -29.29
N THR A 150 18.56 19.55 -29.95
CA THR A 150 19.21 18.35 -29.43
C THR A 150 20.07 18.61 -28.18
N ALA A 151 20.66 19.80 -28.06
CA ALA A 151 21.54 20.15 -26.95
C ALA A 151 20.74 20.34 -25.66
N SER A 152 19.69 21.16 -25.71
CA SER A 152 18.80 21.40 -24.57
C SER A 152 18.01 20.14 -24.20
N ARG A 153 17.51 19.40 -25.20
CA ARG A 153 16.86 18.09 -24.97
C ARG A 153 17.78 17.14 -24.19
N LYS A 154 19.05 17.02 -24.58
CA LYS A 154 20.01 16.14 -23.89
C LYS A 154 20.28 16.60 -22.46
N LYS A 155 20.34 17.91 -22.21
CA LYS A 155 20.51 18.47 -20.86
C LYS A 155 19.31 18.14 -19.98
N VAL A 156 18.10 18.49 -20.40
CA VAL A 156 16.88 18.24 -19.62
C VAL A 156 16.63 16.74 -19.45
N GLY A 157 16.91 15.92 -20.47
CA GLY A 157 16.81 14.46 -20.35
C GLY A 157 17.71 13.88 -19.24
N LYS A 158 18.90 14.46 -19.00
CA LYS A 158 19.74 14.06 -17.86
C LYS A 158 19.12 14.46 -16.52
N GLU A 159 18.47 15.62 -16.44
CA GLU A 159 17.81 16.09 -15.22
C GLU A 159 16.57 15.24 -14.90
N LEU A 160 15.75 14.91 -15.90
CA LEU A 160 14.63 13.96 -15.76
C LEU A 160 15.13 12.60 -15.23
N ASN A 161 16.20 12.07 -15.82
CA ASN A 161 16.82 10.83 -15.36
C ASN A 161 17.40 10.95 -13.96
N ALA A 162 17.94 12.10 -13.58
CA ALA A 162 18.44 12.33 -12.22
C ALA A 162 17.29 12.26 -11.20
N ILE A 163 16.16 12.90 -11.46
CA ILE A 163 14.99 12.82 -10.56
C ILE A 163 14.53 11.36 -10.43
N THR A 164 14.35 10.65 -11.55
CA THR A 164 13.86 9.27 -11.50
C THR A 164 14.85 8.32 -10.82
N LEU A 165 16.10 8.29 -11.28
CA LEU A 165 17.07 7.26 -10.88
C LEU A 165 17.87 7.60 -9.62
N LYS A 166 18.01 8.89 -9.28
CA LYS A 166 18.81 9.35 -8.14
C LYS A 166 17.99 9.95 -7.00
N GLU A 167 16.70 10.24 -7.21
CA GLU A 167 15.82 10.73 -6.14
C GLU A 167 14.68 9.74 -5.87
N ARG A 168 13.86 9.41 -6.88
CA ARG A 168 12.66 8.57 -6.70
C ARG A 168 12.97 7.11 -6.38
N VAL A 169 13.87 6.46 -7.13
CA VAL A 169 14.29 5.07 -6.83
C VAL A 169 14.97 4.97 -5.44
N PRO A 170 15.92 5.85 -5.07
CA PRO A 170 16.48 5.85 -3.71
C PRO A 170 15.45 6.13 -2.62
N LEU A 171 14.47 7.01 -2.84
CA LEU A 171 13.38 7.26 -1.90
C LEU A 171 12.60 5.96 -1.60
N LEU A 172 12.22 5.22 -2.65
CA LEU A 172 11.55 3.93 -2.50
C LEU A 172 12.40 2.96 -1.66
N LYS A 173 13.66 2.77 -2.03
CA LYS A 173 14.58 1.88 -1.30
C LYS A 173 14.77 2.29 0.16
N ALA A 174 14.87 3.59 0.43
CA ALA A 174 14.99 4.13 1.79
C ALA A 174 13.75 3.80 2.64
N TYR A 175 12.55 3.91 2.08
CA TYR A 175 11.32 3.50 2.76
C TYR A 175 11.29 2.00 3.05
N VAL A 176 11.67 1.15 2.08
CA VAL A 176 11.78 -0.30 2.30
C VAL A 176 12.73 -0.62 3.45
N ALA A 177 13.94 -0.05 3.42
CA ALA A 177 14.97 -0.31 4.43
C ALA A 177 14.56 0.21 5.82
N LYS A 178 13.99 1.43 5.88
CA LYS A 178 13.49 2.04 7.13
C LYS A 178 12.41 1.20 7.78
N TYR A 179 11.50 0.62 6.98
CA TYR A 179 10.38 -0.18 7.45
C TYR A 179 10.60 -1.70 7.29
N ARG A 180 11.86 -2.15 7.20
CA ARG A 180 12.24 -3.56 6.89
C ARG A 180 11.68 -4.65 7.80
N ARG A 181 11.21 -4.30 9.01
CA ARG A 181 10.60 -5.23 9.98
C ARG A 181 9.08 -5.14 10.02
N GLN A 182 8.50 -4.23 9.24
CA GLN A 182 7.07 -4.02 9.12
C GLN A 182 6.63 -4.44 7.72
N ILE A 183 5.40 -4.94 7.62
CA ILE A 183 4.83 -5.43 6.36
C ILE A 183 4.79 -4.34 5.29
N VAL A 184 4.63 -3.07 5.69
CA VAL A 184 4.65 -1.94 4.77
C VAL A 184 5.98 -1.81 4.01
N GLY A 185 7.11 -2.22 4.61
CA GLY A 185 8.40 -2.23 3.91
C GLY A 185 8.40 -3.19 2.71
N ALA A 186 7.79 -4.37 2.85
CA ALA A 186 7.63 -5.31 1.73
C ALA A 186 6.52 -4.87 0.76
N LEU A 187 5.52 -4.14 1.26
CA LEU A 187 4.34 -3.72 0.50
C LEU A 187 4.64 -2.60 -0.50
N ILE A 188 5.32 -1.53 -0.09
CA ILE A 188 5.49 -0.30 -0.90
C ILE A 188 5.97 -0.58 -2.34
N PRO A 189 6.96 -1.45 -2.61
CA PRO A 189 7.40 -1.73 -3.98
C PRO A 189 6.30 -2.22 -4.91
N ASN A 190 5.28 -2.91 -4.37
CA ASN A 190 4.16 -3.44 -5.14
C ASN A 190 3.17 -2.35 -5.60
N PHE A 191 3.19 -1.19 -4.93
CA PHE A 191 2.27 -0.06 -5.13
C PHE A 191 2.96 1.21 -5.63
N CYS A 192 4.25 1.15 -5.95
CA CYS A 192 4.98 2.29 -6.53
C CYS A 192 4.64 2.49 -8.02
N THR A 193 4.91 3.69 -8.53
CA THR A 193 4.75 4.06 -9.94
C THR A 193 6.05 3.88 -10.74
N LEU A 194 7.06 3.22 -10.15
CA LEU A 194 8.42 3.08 -10.70
C LEU A 194 8.65 1.71 -11.38
N LYS A 195 7.61 0.89 -11.57
CA LYS A 195 7.75 -0.49 -12.07
C LYS A 195 8.54 -0.59 -13.39
N GLU A 196 8.28 0.33 -14.32
CA GLU A 196 8.91 0.38 -15.63
C GLU A 196 10.38 0.84 -15.61
N VAL A 197 10.86 1.39 -14.49
CA VAL A 197 12.23 1.93 -14.37
C VAL A 197 13.09 1.16 -13.37
N LEU A 198 12.48 0.40 -12.46
CA LEU A 198 13.19 -0.46 -11.52
C LEU A 198 13.81 -1.64 -12.23
N LYS A 199 15.08 -1.90 -11.94
CA LYS A 199 15.82 -3.05 -12.45
C LYS A 199 15.70 -4.23 -11.49
N LYS A 200 16.06 -5.42 -11.98
CA LYS A 200 16.11 -6.64 -11.16
C LYS A 200 17.00 -6.46 -9.92
N GLU A 201 18.11 -5.73 -10.06
CA GLU A 201 19.03 -5.44 -8.96
C GLU A 201 18.38 -4.54 -7.91
N ASP A 202 17.51 -3.60 -8.30
CA ASP A 202 16.79 -2.74 -7.37
C ASP A 202 15.82 -3.56 -6.51
N TYR A 203 15.10 -4.50 -7.13
CA TYR A 203 14.22 -5.43 -6.41
C TYR A 203 14.99 -6.37 -5.49
N LEU A 204 16.13 -6.91 -5.94
CA LEU A 204 16.97 -7.79 -5.12
C LEU A 204 17.52 -7.05 -3.89
N GLU A 205 18.00 -5.82 -4.08
CA GLU A 205 18.47 -4.96 -2.99
C GLU A 205 17.34 -4.70 -1.96
N MET A 206 16.16 -4.30 -2.44
CA MET A 206 14.99 -4.09 -1.58
C MET A 206 14.62 -5.36 -0.81
N TYR A 207 14.54 -6.51 -1.48
CA TYR A 207 14.24 -7.80 -0.85
C TYR A 207 15.29 -8.17 0.22
N ASN A 208 16.57 -8.01 -0.08
CA ASN A 208 17.66 -8.33 0.85
C ASN A 208 17.69 -7.38 2.06
N SER A 209 17.14 -6.17 1.93
CA SER A 209 17.02 -5.24 3.05
C SER A 209 15.92 -5.64 4.06
N LEU A 210 14.93 -6.43 3.63
CA LEU A 210 13.83 -6.89 4.48
C LEU A 210 14.31 -7.87 5.55
N SER A 211 13.63 -7.88 6.69
CA SER A 211 13.85 -8.92 7.70
C SER A 211 13.39 -10.31 7.18
N PRO A 212 13.95 -11.42 7.69
CA PRO A 212 13.57 -12.77 7.26
C PRO A 212 12.06 -13.03 7.33
N LYS A 213 11.40 -12.51 8.38
CA LYS A 213 9.94 -12.58 8.53
C LYS A 213 9.22 -11.87 7.38
N MET A 214 9.68 -10.67 6.99
CA MET A 214 9.05 -9.89 5.91
C MET A 214 9.33 -10.47 4.53
N GLN A 215 10.50 -11.09 4.33
CA GLN A 215 10.84 -11.82 3.10
C GLN A 215 9.87 -12.97 2.82
N GLN A 216 9.37 -13.65 3.85
CA GLN A 216 8.45 -14.79 3.73
C GLN A 216 6.99 -14.41 3.47
N THR A 217 6.64 -13.12 3.51
CA THR A 217 5.26 -12.65 3.26
C THR A 217 4.94 -12.67 1.77
N GLY A 218 3.65 -12.66 1.40
CA GLY A 218 3.23 -12.58 0.00
C GLY A 218 3.85 -11.37 -0.73
N TYR A 219 3.89 -10.22 -0.06
CA TYR A 219 4.56 -9.03 -0.58
C TYR A 219 6.08 -9.19 -0.69
N GLY A 220 6.74 -9.79 0.30
CA GLY A 220 8.18 -10.06 0.24
C GLY A 220 8.56 -10.96 -0.92
N GLN A 221 7.79 -12.03 -1.13
CA GLN A 221 7.97 -12.95 -2.26
C GLN A 221 7.67 -12.27 -3.61
N SER A 222 6.69 -11.37 -3.67
CA SER A 222 6.45 -10.56 -4.86
C SER A 222 7.67 -9.68 -5.22
N VAL A 223 8.31 -9.03 -4.24
CA VAL A 223 9.54 -8.26 -4.47
C VAL A 223 10.64 -9.16 -5.02
N PHE A 224 10.85 -10.34 -4.43
CA PHE A 224 11.86 -11.30 -4.91
C PHE A 224 11.56 -11.82 -6.32
N ASN A 225 10.29 -12.06 -6.66
CA ASN A 225 9.95 -12.53 -8.00
C ASN A 225 10.25 -11.49 -9.08
N ASN A 226 10.10 -10.20 -8.77
CA ASN A 226 10.50 -9.11 -9.68
C ASN A 226 12.02 -8.94 -9.82
N SER A 227 12.83 -9.62 -8.99
CA SER A 227 14.28 -9.63 -9.15
C SER A 227 14.80 -10.78 -10.02
N LYS A 228 13.92 -11.64 -10.56
CA LYS A 228 14.28 -12.80 -11.39
C LYS A 228 14.34 -12.45 -12.86
#